data_AF-A0A2V2RSV9-F1
#
_entry.id   AF-A0A2V2RSV9-F1
#
_cell.length_a   1.000
_cell.length_b   1.000
_cell.length_c   1.000
_cell.angle_alpha   90.00
_cell.angle_beta   90.00
_cell.angle_gamma   90.00
#
_symmetry.space_group_name_H-M   'P 1'
#
loop_
_entity.id
_entity.type
_entity.pdbx_description
1 polymer ?
#
loop_
_entity_poly.entity_id
_entity_poly.type
_entity_poly.pdbx_seq_one_letter_code
_entity_poly.pdbx_strand_id
1 'polypeptide(L)'
;MRPGASLDEGVVEACALGWFESLGYASLRGGEILPDSPQAERASYSEVVLKDRLREALRKLNPTVPEEGLDEALRVITTSAHPSMLANNRAFQRVLVEGISVECVGASGEDSGKPLTPTLSPSEGEREKRRPIL
;
A
#
# COMPACT_ATOMS: atom_id res chain seq x y z
N MET A 1 -36.53 6.65 30.97
CA MET A 1 -35.26 7.39 31.05
C MET A 1 -34.21 6.53 30.38
N ARG A 2 -33.84 6.83 29.13
CA ARG A 2 -32.79 6.06 28.43
C ARG A 2 -31.46 6.43 29.10
N PRO A 3 -30.63 5.46 29.52
CA PRO A 3 -29.32 5.78 30.09
C PRO A 3 -28.57 6.67 29.08
N GLY A 4 -28.03 7.78 29.56
CA GLY A 4 -27.30 8.72 28.71
C GLY A 4 -26.21 7.97 27.95
N ALA A 5 -26.21 8.09 26.63
CA ALA A 5 -25.19 7.50 25.80
C ALA A 5 -23.83 8.02 26.30
N SER A 6 -23.06 7.16 26.94
CA SER A 6 -21.67 7.45 27.31
C SER A 6 -20.85 7.48 26.04
N LEU A 7 -20.01 8.51 25.89
CA LEU A 7 -18.98 8.50 24.86
C LEU A 7 -17.92 7.48 25.29
N ASP A 8 -17.84 6.37 24.57
CA ASP A 8 -16.83 5.32 24.72
C ASP A 8 -16.08 5.07 23.41
N GLU A 9 -15.05 4.22 23.45
CA GLU A 9 -14.23 3.90 22.28
C GLU A 9 -15.05 3.32 21.12
N GLY A 10 -16.14 2.60 21.41
CA GLY A 10 -17.02 2.03 20.40
C GLY A 10 -17.82 3.10 19.65
N VAL A 11 -18.30 4.12 20.35
CA VAL A 11 -18.96 5.28 19.73
C VAL A 11 -17.97 6.04 18.83
N VAL A 12 -16.74 6.25 19.30
CA VAL A 12 -15.69 6.93 18.52
C VAL A 12 -15.30 6.12 17.28
N GLU A 13 -15.12 4.80 17.40
CA GLU A 13 -14.84 3.90 16.28
C GLU A 13 -15.96 3.95 15.24
N ALA A 14 -17.22 3.82 15.65
CA ALA A 14 -18.37 3.86 14.74
C ALA A 14 -18.48 5.20 13.99
N CYS A 15 -18.20 6.32 14.65
CA CYS A 15 -18.17 7.63 14.00
C CYS A 15 -17.06 7.73 12.95
N ALA A 16 -15.86 7.25 13.29
CA ALA A 16 -14.72 7.27 12.38
C ALA A 16 -14.96 6.38 11.15
N LEU A 17 -15.52 5.17 11.34
CA LEU A 17 -15.91 4.28 10.24
C LEU A 17 -16.91 4.95 9.30
N GLY A 18 -17.95 5.60 9.85
CA GLY A 18 -18.94 6.34 9.05
C GLY A 18 -18.32 7.47 8.22
N TRP A 19 -17.29 8.16 8.73
CA TRP A 19 -16.55 9.15 7.95
C TRP A 19 -15.77 8.52 6.80
N PHE A 20 -15.06 7.41 7.05
CA PHE A 20 -14.32 6.71 6.01
C PHE A 20 -15.24 6.13 4.93
N GLU A 21 -16.39 5.54 5.31
CA GLU A 21 -17.41 5.07 4.37
C GLU A 21 -17.93 6.21 3.48
N SER A 22 -18.18 7.40 4.06
CA SER A 22 -18.62 8.57 3.30
C SER A 22 -17.60 9.06 2.26
N LEU A 23 -16.31 8.76 2.49
CA LEU A 23 -15.21 9.03 1.57
C LEU A 23 -14.99 7.88 0.56
N GLY A 24 -15.80 6.83 0.60
CA GLY A 24 -15.74 5.68 -0.30
C GLY A 24 -14.77 4.57 0.14
N TYR A 25 -14.29 4.60 1.38
CA TYR A 25 -13.48 3.50 1.92
C TYR A 25 -14.37 2.33 2.30
N ALA A 26 -13.90 1.11 1.99
CA ALA A 26 -14.50 -0.11 2.51
C ALA A 26 -13.95 -0.40 3.91
N SER A 27 -14.83 -0.68 4.87
CA SER A 27 -14.46 -1.20 6.19
C SER A 27 -14.64 -2.70 6.26
N LEU A 28 -13.68 -3.40 6.85
CA LEU A 28 -13.78 -4.83 7.14
C LEU A 28 -13.44 -5.09 8.60
N ARG A 29 -14.02 -6.15 9.17
CA ARG A 29 -13.73 -6.52 10.55
C ARG A 29 -12.41 -7.28 10.56
N GLY A 30 -11.51 -6.92 11.49
CA GLY A 30 -10.19 -7.57 11.58
C GLY A 30 -10.27 -9.10 11.70
N GLY A 31 -11.33 -9.63 12.35
CA GLY A 31 -11.60 -11.06 12.47
C GLY A 31 -11.91 -11.79 11.16
N GLU A 32 -12.44 -11.08 10.16
CA GLU A 32 -12.83 -11.65 8.86
C GLU A 32 -11.61 -11.90 7.96
N ILE A 33 -10.47 -11.26 8.25
CA ILE A 33 -9.24 -11.34 7.44
C ILE A 33 -8.10 -12.07 8.15
N LEU A 34 -8.38 -12.72 9.27
CA LEU A 34 -7.39 -13.49 10.05
C LEU A 34 -6.95 -14.76 9.30
N PRO A 35 -5.77 -15.33 9.62
CA PRO A 35 -5.28 -16.55 8.97
C PRO A 35 -6.25 -17.74 9.00
N ASP A 36 -7.02 -17.86 10.07
CA ASP A 36 -7.95 -18.98 10.29
C ASP A 36 -9.38 -18.68 9.82
N SER A 37 -9.58 -17.57 9.09
CA SER A 37 -10.89 -17.13 8.61
C SER A 37 -11.16 -17.56 7.16
N PRO A 38 -12.43 -17.70 6.73
CA PRO A 38 -12.75 -18.04 5.34
C PRO A 38 -12.30 -17.01 4.31
N GLN A 39 -12.10 -15.76 4.73
CA GLN A 39 -11.65 -14.63 3.91
C GLN A 39 -10.24 -14.19 4.34
N ALA A 40 -9.41 -15.13 4.78
CA ALA A 40 -8.05 -14.87 5.24
C ALA A 40 -7.25 -14.07 4.21
N GLU A 41 -6.73 -12.92 4.64
CA GLU A 41 -5.79 -12.12 3.85
C GLU A 41 -4.39 -12.09 4.46
N ARG A 42 -4.23 -12.79 5.59
CA ARG A 42 -2.97 -12.92 6.31
C ARG A 42 -2.60 -14.40 6.34
N ALA A 43 -1.34 -14.70 6.07
CA ALA A 43 -0.81 -16.05 6.29
C ALA A 43 -0.46 -16.32 7.76
N SER A 44 -0.25 -15.25 8.55
CA SER A 44 0.15 -15.32 9.96
C SER A 44 -0.37 -14.12 10.74
N TYR A 45 -0.59 -14.30 12.05
CA TYR A 45 -0.92 -13.21 12.97
C TYR A 45 0.19 -12.14 13.08
N SER A 46 1.44 -12.49 12.72
CA SER A 46 2.57 -11.56 12.69
C SER A 46 2.60 -10.67 11.44
N GLU A 47 1.80 -10.95 10.42
CA GLU A 47 1.78 -10.12 9.21
C GLU A 47 1.10 -8.78 9.48
N VAL A 48 1.86 -7.71 9.22
CA VAL A 48 1.40 -6.31 9.35
C VAL A 48 1.06 -5.69 7.99
N VAL A 49 1.41 -6.36 6.89
CA VAL A 49 1.10 -5.93 5.52
C VAL A 49 0.22 -6.99 4.87
N LEU A 50 -0.91 -6.56 4.29
CA LEU A 50 -1.78 -7.40 3.46
C LEU A 50 -1.17 -7.48 2.06
N LYS A 51 -0.29 -8.46 1.85
CA LYS A 51 0.57 -8.54 0.65
C LYS A 51 -0.23 -8.65 -0.64
N ASP A 52 -1.30 -9.44 -0.65
CA ASP A 52 -2.11 -9.64 -1.86
C ASP A 52 -2.84 -8.36 -2.25
N ARG A 53 -3.44 -7.64 -1.29
CA ARG A 53 -4.02 -6.31 -1.53
C ARG A 53 -3.00 -5.31 -2.04
N LEU A 54 -1.79 -5.33 -1.46
CA LEU A 54 -0.72 -4.44 -1.91
C LEU A 54 -0.30 -4.77 -3.35
N ARG A 55 -0.16 -6.06 -3.69
CA ARG A 55 0.14 -6.50 -5.06
C ARG A 55 -0.94 -6.05 -6.04
N GLU A 56 -2.21 -6.27 -5.70
CA GLU A 56 -3.34 -5.85 -6.54
C GLU A 56 -3.38 -4.33 -6.74
N ALA A 57 -3.12 -3.56 -5.68
CA ALA A 57 -3.02 -2.11 -5.76
C ALA A 57 -1.85 -1.66 -6.66
N LEU A 58 -0.68 -2.29 -6.52
CA LEU A 58 0.49 -2.02 -7.37
C LEU A 58 0.18 -2.30 -8.84
N ARG A 59 -0.47 -3.43 -9.15
CA ARG A 59 -0.90 -3.79 -10.50
C ARG A 59 -1.92 -2.80 -11.08
N LYS A 60 -2.90 -2.39 -10.27
CA LYS A 60 -3.92 -1.41 -10.68
C LYS A 60 -3.32 -0.04 -10.99
N LEU A 61 -2.35 0.40 -10.19
CA LEU A 61 -1.68 1.69 -10.36
C LEU A 61 -0.67 1.67 -11.50
N ASN A 62 -0.08 0.50 -11.81
CA ASN A 62 1.01 0.38 -12.78
C ASN A 62 0.73 -0.72 -13.84
N PRO A 63 -0.29 -0.57 -14.70
CA PRO A 63 -0.70 -1.63 -15.63
C PRO A 63 0.36 -2.01 -16.68
N THR A 64 1.35 -1.16 -16.90
CA THR A 64 2.42 -1.36 -17.91
C THR A 64 3.64 -2.06 -17.35
N VAL A 65 3.71 -2.27 -16.03
CA VAL A 65 4.85 -2.90 -15.37
C VAL A 65 4.62 -4.42 -15.31
N PRO A 66 5.59 -5.25 -15.77
CA PRO A 66 5.49 -6.70 -15.68
C PRO A 66 5.36 -7.19 -14.23
N GLU A 67 4.79 -8.39 -14.05
CA GLU A 67 4.58 -8.99 -12.72
C GLU A 67 5.89 -9.13 -11.94
N GLU A 68 7.01 -9.43 -12.61
CA GLU A 68 8.34 -9.52 -11.98
C GLU A 68 8.78 -8.19 -11.37
N GLY A 69 8.44 -7.07 -12.02
CA GLY A 69 8.70 -5.74 -11.49
C GLY A 69 7.82 -5.40 -10.28
N LEU A 70 6.56 -5.84 -10.30
CA LEU A 70 5.65 -5.68 -9.16
C LEU A 70 6.10 -6.52 -7.96
N ASP A 71 6.62 -7.72 -8.20
CA ASP A 71 7.21 -8.59 -7.18
C ASP A 71 8.42 -7.94 -6.51
N GLU A 72 9.32 -7.38 -7.31
CA GLU A 72 10.50 -6.68 -6.80
C GLU A 72 10.10 -5.44 -5.99
N ALA A 73 9.13 -4.66 -6.48
CA ALA A 73 8.60 -3.51 -5.76
C ALA A 73 7.98 -3.92 -4.42
N LEU A 74 7.17 -4.98 -4.40
CA LEU A 74 6.56 -5.52 -3.20
C LEU A 74 7.63 -5.92 -2.18
N ARG A 75 8.70 -6.56 -2.64
CA ARG A 75 9.85 -6.94 -1.79
C ARG A 75 10.55 -5.71 -1.21
N VAL A 76 10.84 -4.70 -2.02
CA VAL A 76 11.48 -3.45 -1.56
C VAL A 76 10.62 -2.73 -0.52
N ILE A 77 9.31 -2.62 -0.75
CA ILE A 77 8.36 -1.94 0.16
C ILE A 77 8.26 -2.65 1.51
N THR A 78 8.23 -3.98 1.50
CA THR A 78 7.99 -4.78 2.71
C THR A 78 9.27 -5.10 3.49
N THR A 79 10.44 -4.86 2.91
CA THR A 79 11.73 -5.12 3.57
C THR A 79 12.15 -3.94 4.43
N SER A 80 12.38 -4.19 5.72
CA SER A 80 12.98 -3.19 6.61
C SER A 80 14.49 -3.08 6.36
N ALA A 81 14.94 -1.94 5.83
CA ALA A 81 16.34 -1.71 5.49
C ALA A 81 17.22 -1.37 6.72
N HIS A 82 16.61 -0.93 7.81
CA HIS A 82 17.31 -0.42 8.99
C HIS A 82 16.73 -0.99 10.29
N PRO A 83 17.52 -1.05 11.37
CA PRO A 83 17.02 -1.44 12.70
C PRO A 83 16.18 -0.33 13.36
N SER A 84 16.27 0.92 12.88
CA SER A 84 15.53 2.06 13.44
C SER A 84 14.21 2.27 12.71
N MET A 85 13.11 2.26 13.48
CA MET A 85 11.75 2.60 12.99
C MET A 85 11.72 3.95 12.26
N LEU A 86 12.41 4.96 12.80
CA LEU A 86 12.43 6.30 12.22
C LEU A 86 13.20 6.32 10.89
N ALA A 87 14.29 5.56 10.79
CA ALA A 87 15.02 5.41 9.54
C ALA A 87 14.20 4.66 8.48
N ASN A 88 13.52 3.56 8.87
CA ASN A 88 12.63 2.82 7.98
C ASN A 88 11.46 3.68 7.50
N ASN A 89 10.83 4.47 8.38
CA ASN A 89 9.74 5.37 7.98
C ASN A 89 10.21 6.41 6.95
N ARG A 90 11.40 6.99 7.13
CA ARG A 90 11.99 7.92 6.15
C ARG A 90 12.32 7.25 4.82
N ALA A 91 12.87 6.03 4.85
CA ALA A 91 13.16 5.27 3.64
C ALA A 91 11.87 4.94 2.88
N PHE A 92 10.83 4.48 3.59
CA PHE A 92 9.51 4.22 3.01
C PHE A 92 8.86 5.47 2.42
N GLN A 93 8.95 6.61 3.12
CA GLN A 93 8.43 7.88 2.59
C GLN A 93 9.13 8.30 1.28
N ARG A 94 10.45 8.07 1.16
CA ARG A 94 11.17 8.34 -0.11
C ARG A 94 10.66 7.44 -1.22
N VAL A 95 10.51 6.14 -0.96
CA VAL A 95 9.90 5.20 -1.89
C VAL A 95 8.52 5.67 -2.37
N LEU A 96 7.68 6.16 -1.45
CA LEU A 96 6.35 6.69 -1.78
C LEU A 96 6.34 8.00 -2.57
N VAL A 97 7.42 8.77 -2.58
CA VAL A 97 7.46 10.10 -3.23
C VAL A 97 8.27 10.07 -4.52
N GLU A 98 9.39 9.35 -4.49
CA GLU A 98 10.37 9.26 -5.58
C GLU A 98 10.09 8.05 -6.48
N GLY A 99 9.44 7.02 -5.94
CA GLY A 99 9.19 5.76 -6.62
C GLY A 99 10.30 4.72 -6.42
N ILE A 100 10.12 3.56 -7.04
CA ILE A 100 11.09 2.45 -7.00
C ILE A 100 11.51 2.13 -8.43
N SER A 101 12.81 2.07 -8.67
CA SER A 101 13.36 1.48 -9.89
C SER A 101 13.41 -0.02 -9.73
N VAL A 102 12.69 -0.76 -10.56
CA VAL A 102 12.70 -2.22 -10.57
C VAL A 102 13.34 -2.71 -11.86
N GLU A 103 14.11 -3.79 -11.82
CA GLU A 103 14.69 -4.38 -13.03
C GLU A 103 13.73 -5.44 -13.59
N CYS A 104 13.32 -5.32 -14.84
CA CYS A 104 12.43 -6.26 -15.51
C CYS A 104 13.02 -6.74 -16.84
N VAL A 105 12.74 -7.98 -17.22
CA VAL A 105 13.00 -8.47 -18.58
C VAL A 105 11.76 -8.14 -19.42
N GLY A 106 11.96 -7.43 -20.54
CA GLY A 106 10.84 -7.01 -21.39
C GLY A 106 10.12 -8.19 -22.04
N ALA A 107 8.78 -8.12 -22.10
CA ALA A 107 7.94 -9.11 -22.78
C ALA A 107 7.86 -8.94 -24.31
N SER A 108 8.48 -7.89 -24.87
CA SER A 108 8.63 -7.75 -26.33
C SER A 108 9.75 -8.69 -26.78
N GLY A 109 9.42 -9.71 -27.58
CA GLY A 109 10.34 -10.70 -28.13
C GLY A 109 11.40 -10.17 -29.11
N GLU A 110 11.94 -8.98 -28.89
CA GLU A 110 13.18 -8.52 -29.48
C GLU A 110 14.28 -8.62 -28.43
N ASP A 111 15.00 -9.73 -28.59
CA ASP A 111 16.26 -10.10 -27.99
C ASP A 111 17.20 -8.89 -27.75
N SER A 112 17.09 -8.33 -26.56
CA SER A 112 18.20 -7.69 -25.91
C SER A 112 18.06 -8.01 -24.43
N GLY A 113 18.90 -8.90 -23.91
CA GLY A 113 18.97 -9.24 -22.48
C GLY A 113 19.39 -8.07 -21.57
N LYS A 114 18.92 -6.86 -21.86
CA LYS A 114 19.11 -5.65 -21.07
C LYS A 114 17.94 -5.52 -20.11
N PRO A 115 18.20 -5.47 -18.78
CA PRO A 115 17.14 -5.18 -17.83
C PRO A 115 16.55 -3.80 -18.13
N LEU A 116 15.23 -3.75 -18.28
CA LEU A 116 14.47 -2.51 -18.27
C LEU A 116 14.39 -2.04 -16.83
N THR A 117 14.54 -0.74 -16.59
CA THR A 117 14.36 -0.12 -15.27
C THR A 117 13.09 0.72 -15.24
N PRO A 118 11.87 0.12 -15.24
CA PRO A 118 10.67 0.90 -14.99
C PRO A 118 10.70 1.51 -13.59
N THR A 119 10.39 2.80 -13.50
CA THR A 119 10.22 3.51 -12.24
C THR A 119 8.74 3.52 -11.87
N LEU A 120 8.38 2.92 -10.75
CA LEU A 120 7.04 3.02 -10.16
C LEU A 120 6.89 4.38 -9.49
N SER A 121 6.55 5.42 -10.25
CA SER A 121 6.35 6.77 -9.73
C SER A 121 4.95 6.91 -9.10
N PRO A 122 4.78 7.75 -8.07
CA PRO A 122 3.45 8.13 -7.60
C PRO A 122 2.81 8.96 -8.71
N SER A 123 1.63 8.53 -9.15
CA SER A 123 0.83 9.08 -10.25
C SER A 123 1.08 10.58 -10.50
N GLU A 124 1.37 10.95 -11.75
CA GLU A 124 1.73 12.32 -12.17
C GLU A 124 0.62 13.38 -11.96
N GLY A 125 -0.53 13.03 -11.38
CA GLY A 125 -1.71 13.88 -11.20
C GLY A 125 -1.65 14.98 -10.13
N GLU A 126 -0.59 15.08 -9.32
CA GLU A 126 -0.48 16.12 -8.26
C GLU A 126 0.79 17.00 -8.34
N ARG A 127 1.67 16.76 -9.31
CA ARG A 127 2.96 17.49 -9.40
C ARG A 127 2.81 18.97 -9.80
N GLU A 128 1.68 19.38 -10.37
CA GLU A 128 1.48 20.76 -10.86
C GLU A 128 0.98 21.77 -9.79
N LYS A 129 0.57 21.34 -8.58
CA LYS A 129 -0.04 22.27 -7.58
C LYS A 129 0.88 22.74 -6.45
N ARG A 130 2.13 22.30 -6.40
CA ARG A 130 3.10 22.76 -5.39
C ARG A 130 4.07 23.77 -5.98
N ARG A 131 3.54 24.89 -6.48
CA ARG A 131 4.32 26.14 -6.51
C ARG A 131 4.49 26.62 -5.06
N PRO A 132 5.69 27.05 -4.64
CA PRO A 132 5.92 27.48 -3.27
C PRO A 132 5.11 28.75 -3.02
N ILE A 133 4.30 28.74 -1.95
CA ILE A 133 3.80 29.97 -1.36
C ILE A 133 5.00 30.55 -0.59
N LEU A 134 5.54 31.66 -1.09
CA LEU A 134 6.34 32.58 -0.28
C LEU A 134 5.47 33.15 0.84
#